data_AF-A0A504YN63-F1
#
_entry.id   AF-A0A504YN63-F1
#
_cell.length_a   1.000
_cell.length_b   1.000
_cell.length_c   1.000
_cell.angle_alpha   90.00
_cell.angle_beta   90.00
_cell.angle_gamma   90.00
#
_symmetry.space_group_name_H-M   'P 1'
#
loop_
_entity.id
_entity.type
_entity.pdbx_description
1 polymer ?
#
loop_
_entity_poly.entity_id
_entity_poly.type
_entity_poly.pdbx_seq_one_letter_code
_entity_poly.pdbx_strand_id
1 'polypeptide(L)'
;MTRSKIIMDSVHGMIELDPICLLFVDSPEFQRLRDMRQLGFTYLVYPGCQHSRFEHSLGTYHLASRLLTMIQNDAEYEGPEISAKEVLEVKIAALCHDLGHGPFSHCWELFVHAGGERYHQYKHEKMSCAILDRVVYNNPKLREKLNDAGVNLEFIKSLILGEPAGFPVREPFFYEIISNNVNGFDMDKCEYLLRDSLYAGMGRGAAMVDLERFMRFFRPAAYKAEEKIMTTNSTQSVTKQGASGSWHMCFCESEMDNVIRIFNLRNHLHKKLYKHRKVTAINALSSKASGHSQKGHSFRL
;
A
#
# COMPACT_ATOMS: atom_id res chain seq x y z
N MET A 1 7.05 28.37 -10.39
CA MET A 1 6.30 27.20 -9.88
C MET A 1 6.11 26.22 -11.03
N THR A 2 6.68 25.02 -10.94
CA THR A 2 6.38 23.94 -11.89
C THR A 2 4.94 23.50 -11.69
N ARG A 3 4.11 23.59 -12.73
CA ARG A 3 2.69 23.22 -12.70
C ARG A 3 2.54 21.74 -12.34
N SER A 4 1.72 21.44 -11.34
CA SER A 4 1.33 20.08 -11.00
C SER A 4 0.52 19.44 -12.14
N LYS A 5 0.65 18.11 -12.32
CA LYS A 5 -0.13 17.37 -13.32
C LYS A 5 -1.38 16.83 -12.65
N ILE A 6 -2.52 17.07 -13.27
CA ILE A 6 -3.81 16.55 -12.82
C ILE A 6 -4.16 15.33 -13.68
N ILE A 7 -4.52 14.22 -13.03
CA ILE A 7 -5.02 13.00 -13.65
C ILE A 7 -6.45 12.77 -13.18
N MET A 8 -7.34 12.44 -14.12
CA MET A 8 -8.71 12.05 -13.79
C MET A 8 -8.76 10.56 -13.44
N ASP A 9 -9.33 10.24 -12.29
CA ASP A 9 -9.50 8.90 -11.76
C ASP A 9 -10.98 8.60 -11.49
N SER A 10 -11.39 7.36 -11.76
CA SER A 10 -12.78 6.92 -11.63
C SER A 10 -13.30 6.84 -10.19
N VAL A 11 -12.39 6.66 -9.21
CA VAL A 11 -12.72 6.51 -7.79
C VAL A 11 -12.57 7.87 -7.08
N HIS A 12 -11.46 8.57 -7.34
CA HIS A 12 -11.06 9.75 -6.57
C HIS A 12 -11.30 11.09 -7.29
N GLY A 13 -11.74 11.08 -8.55
CA GLY A 13 -11.93 12.31 -9.32
C GLY A 13 -10.58 12.90 -9.75
N MET A 14 -10.20 14.06 -9.22
CA MET A 14 -8.93 14.71 -9.59
C MET A 14 -7.78 14.27 -8.68
N ILE A 15 -6.76 13.66 -9.25
CA ILE A 15 -5.50 13.35 -8.58
C ILE A 15 -4.43 14.34 -9.04
N GLU A 16 -3.93 15.16 -8.11
CA GLU A 16 -2.83 16.08 -8.35
C GLU A 16 -1.49 15.42 -8.00
N LEU A 17 -0.56 15.37 -8.96
CA LEU A 17 0.76 14.78 -8.80
C LEU A 17 1.84 15.83 -8.58
N ASP A 18 2.69 15.59 -7.59
CA ASP A 18 3.92 16.36 -7.40
C ASP A 18 4.86 16.19 -8.61
N PRO A 19 5.61 17.24 -8.99
CA PRO A 19 6.55 17.17 -10.11
C PRO A 19 7.62 16.06 -9.97
N ILE A 20 8.04 15.70 -8.74
CA ILE A 20 8.99 14.61 -8.50
C ILE A 20 8.30 13.25 -8.73
N CYS A 21 7.10 13.06 -8.18
CA CYS A 21 6.30 11.84 -8.36
C CYS A 21 5.94 11.59 -9.83
N LEU A 22 5.72 12.66 -10.61
CA LEU A 22 5.49 12.56 -12.04
C LEU A 22 6.67 11.90 -12.79
N LEU A 23 7.92 12.11 -12.36
CA LEU A 23 9.08 11.47 -12.98
C LEU A 23 9.12 9.96 -12.77
N PHE A 24 8.54 9.46 -11.67
CA PHE A 24 8.31 8.02 -11.49
C PHE A 24 7.19 7.56 -12.42
N VAL A 25 6.06 8.28 -12.45
CA VAL A 25 4.90 7.92 -13.29
C VAL A 25 5.28 7.83 -14.77
N ASP A 26 6.07 8.77 -15.28
CA ASP A 26 6.47 8.82 -16.68
C ASP A 26 7.63 7.84 -17.02
N SER A 27 8.12 7.05 -16.05
CA SER A 27 9.12 5.99 -16.30
C SER A 27 8.51 4.77 -17.01
N PRO A 28 9.28 4.05 -17.85
CA PRO A 28 8.77 2.84 -18.49
C PRO A 28 8.40 1.74 -17.49
N GLU A 29 9.13 1.64 -16.37
CA GLU A 29 8.84 0.69 -15.30
C GLU A 29 7.46 0.93 -14.65
N PHE A 30 7.06 2.19 -14.46
CA PHE A 30 5.74 2.53 -13.93
C PHE A 30 4.65 2.45 -15.00
N GLN A 31 4.91 2.89 -16.24
CA GLN A 31 3.93 2.77 -17.33
C GLN A 31 3.55 1.31 -17.62
N ARG A 32 4.45 0.35 -17.37
CA ARG A 32 4.15 -1.09 -17.42
C ARG A 32 2.95 -1.51 -16.56
N LEU A 33 2.68 -0.79 -15.47
CA LEU A 33 1.54 -1.09 -14.59
C LEU A 33 0.19 -1.02 -15.32
N ARG A 34 0.09 -0.28 -16.44
CA ARG A 34 -1.13 -0.18 -17.27
C ARG A 34 -1.58 -1.50 -17.86
N ASP A 35 -0.61 -2.36 -18.17
CA ASP A 35 -0.86 -3.68 -18.77
C ASP A 35 -1.05 -4.77 -17.71
N MET A 36 -0.96 -4.41 -16.43
CA MET A 36 -1.11 -5.33 -15.31
C MET A 36 -2.48 -5.14 -14.65
N ARG A 37 -3.41 -6.05 -14.97
CA ARG A 37 -4.73 -6.06 -14.36
C ARG A 37 -4.63 -6.29 -12.84
N GLN A 38 -5.26 -5.43 -12.05
CA GLN A 38 -5.29 -5.51 -10.59
C GLN A 38 -5.70 -6.91 -10.13
N LEU A 39 -6.80 -7.42 -10.70
CA LEU A 39 -7.44 -8.68 -10.29
C LEU A 39 -7.12 -9.88 -11.19
N GLY A 40 -6.01 -9.83 -11.94
CA GLY A 40 -5.55 -10.96 -12.76
C GLY A 40 -6.62 -11.46 -13.74
N PHE A 41 -7.05 -12.72 -13.62
CA PHE A 41 -8.06 -13.34 -14.49
C PHE A 41 -9.52 -13.07 -14.08
N THR A 42 -9.76 -12.27 -13.04
CA THR A 42 -11.12 -11.98 -12.55
C THR A 42 -12.02 -11.38 -13.62
N TYR A 43 -11.46 -10.64 -14.58
CA TYR A 43 -12.19 -10.06 -15.71
C TYR A 43 -12.95 -11.10 -16.58
N LEU A 44 -12.51 -12.36 -16.58
CA LEU A 44 -13.18 -13.45 -17.32
C LEU A 44 -14.52 -13.86 -16.69
N VAL A 45 -14.74 -13.50 -15.43
CA VAL A 45 -15.99 -13.74 -14.70
C VAL A 45 -16.74 -12.43 -14.44
N TYR A 46 -16.00 -11.35 -14.16
CA TYR A 46 -16.50 -10.01 -13.93
C TYR A 46 -15.96 -9.07 -15.03
N PRO A 47 -16.65 -8.93 -16.18
CA PRO A 47 -16.11 -8.21 -17.34
C PRO A 47 -15.75 -6.75 -17.07
N GLY A 48 -16.29 -6.14 -16.00
CA GLY A 48 -15.93 -4.79 -15.55
C GLY A 48 -14.58 -4.70 -14.85
N CYS A 49 -14.05 -5.77 -14.26
CA CYS A 49 -12.78 -5.78 -13.52
C CYS A 49 -11.54 -5.76 -14.45
N GLN A 50 -11.43 -4.73 -15.27
CA GLN A 50 -10.32 -4.53 -16.22
C GLN A 50 -9.29 -3.51 -15.74
N HIS A 51 -9.54 -2.89 -14.58
CA HIS A 51 -8.66 -1.88 -14.01
C HIS A 51 -7.26 -2.43 -13.76
N SER A 52 -6.28 -1.55 -13.91
CA SER A 52 -4.86 -1.85 -13.85
C SER A 52 -4.22 -1.41 -12.54
N ARG A 53 -3.03 -1.95 -12.24
CA ARG A 53 -2.22 -1.51 -11.11
C ARG A 53 -1.78 -0.06 -11.23
N PHE A 54 -1.78 0.50 -12.44
CA PHE A 54 -1.40 1.91 -12.66
C PHE A 54 -2.36 2.86 -11.95
N GLU A 55 -3.68 2.72 -12.16
CA GLU A 55 -4.64 3.58 -11.48
C GLU A 55 -4.76 3.28 -9.97
N HIS A 56 -4.57 2.02 -9.55
CA HIS A 56 -4.46 1.65 -8.13
C HIS A 56 -3.30 2.41 -7.45
N SER A 57 -2.09 2.33 -8.00
CA SER A 57 -0.91 3.03 -7.45
C SER A 57 -1.08 4.55 -7.39
N LEU A 58 -1.75 5.15 -8.37
CA LEU A 58 -2.10 6.58 -8.34
C LEU A 58 -3.13 6.90 -7.24
N GLY A 59 -4.13 6.03 -7.06
CA GLY A 59 -5.10 6.15 -5.97
C GLY A 59 -4.45 6.03 -4.59
N THR A 60 -3.53 5.08 -4.39
CA THR A 60 -2.84 4.89 -3.12
C THR A 60 -1.97 6.10 -2.80
N TYR A 61 -1.26 6.62 -3.79
CA TYR A 61 -0.56 7.91 -3.69
C TYR A 61 -1.51 9.02 -3.25
N HIS A 62 -2.68 9.14 -3.88
CA HIS A 62 -3.65 10.18 -3.57
C HIS A 62 -4.16 10.08 -2.13
N LEU A 63 -4.55 8.89 -1.68
CA LEU A 63 -5.04 8.66 -0.32
C LEU A 63 -3.98 8.95 0.73
N ALA A 64 -2.75 8.46 0.54
CA ALA A 64 -1.63 8.76 1.45
C ALA A 64 -1.33 10.27 1.51
N SER A 65 -1.36 10.95 0.36
CA SER A 65 -1.19 12.41 0.28
C SER A 65 -2.25 13.17 1.05
N ARG A 66 -3.52 12.76 0.90
CA ARG A 66 -4.66 13.37 1.56
C ARG A 66 -4.63 13.16 3.06
N LEU A 67 -4.34 11.93 3.50
CA LEU A 67 -4.18 11.58 4.91
C LEU A 67 -3.12 12.44 5.59
N LEU A 68 -1.91 12.53 5.00
CA LEU A 68 -0.84 13.36 5.54
C LEU A 68 -1.21 14.84 5.59
N THR A 69 -1.87 15.34 4.53
CA THR A 69 -2.38 16.72 4.49
C THR A 69 -3.41 16.96 5.60
N MET A 70 -4.28 15.99 5.89
CA MET A 70 -5.25 16.10 6.97
C MET A 70 -4.57 16.14 8.33
N ILE A 71 -3.58 15.26 8.57
CA ILE A 71 -2.79 15.22 9.82
C ILE A 71 -2.03 16.54 10.03
N GLN A 72 -1.35 17.05 9.00
CA GLN A 72 -0.57 18.29 9.08
C GLN A 72 -1.44 19.55 9.30
N ASN A 73 -2.68 19.53 8.82
CA ASN A 73 -3.64 20.64 9.00
C ASN A 73 -4.56 20.45 10.22
N ASP A 74 -4.35 19.40 11.00
CA ASP A 74 -5.13 19.15 12.21
C ASP A 74 -4.55 19.92 13.39
N ALA A 75 -5.29 20.95 13.84
CA ALA A 75 -4.87 21.79 14.96
C ALA A 75 -4.81 21.04 16.30
N GLU A 76 -5.43 19.87 16.41
CA GLU A 76 -5.41 19.02 17.60
C GLU A 76 -4.32 17.94 17.53
N TYR A 77 -3.53 17.88 16.46
CA TYR A 77 -2.47 16.89 16.34
C TYR A 77 -1.26 17.27 17.21
N GLU A 78 -1.06 16.53 18.30
CA GLU A 78 0.06 16.70 19.25
C GLU A 78 1.20 15.69 19.01
N GLY A 79 1.19 14.99 17.87
CA GLY A 79 2.16 13.96 17.56
C GLY A 79 3.49 14.46 16.98
N PRO A 80 4.39 13.53 16.63
CA PRO A 80 5.67 13.84 16.04
C PRO A 80 5.52 14.65 14.76
N GLU A 81 6.36 15.67 14.58
CA GLU A 81 6.37 16.45 13.35
C GLU A 81 6.69 15.55 12.14
N ILE A 82 5.89 15.69 11.08
CA ILE A 82 6.09 15.01 9.80
C ILE A 82 6.71 16.04 8.84
N SER A 83 8.01 15.90 8.59
CA SER A 83 8.74 16.82 7.73
C SER A 83 8.28 16.73 6.27
N ALA A 84 8.50 17.80 5.49
CA ALA A 84 8.18 17.81 4.06
C ALA A 84 8.89 16.69 3.27
N LYS A 85 10.11 16.33 3.72
CA LYS A 85 10.86 15.19 3.21
C LYS A 85 10.10 13.87 3.45
N GLU A 86 9.65 13.63 4.67
CA GLU A 86 8.96 12.39 5.02
C GLU A 86 7.59 12.28 4.33
N VAL A 87 6.90 13.41 4.15
CA VAL A 87 5.69 13.45 3.33
C VAL A 87 5.97 12.99 1.91
N LEU A 88 7.06 13.48 1.29
CA LEU A 88 7.47 13.06 -0.04
C LEU A 88 7.87 11.58 -0.09
N GLU A 89 8.57 11.08 0.93
CA GLU A 89 8.96 9.66 1.04
C GLU A 89 7.75 8.73 1.14
N VAL A 90 6.77 9.04 2.00
CA VAL A 90 5.52 8.27 2.11
C VAL A 90 4.74 8.31 0.81
N LYS A 91 4.66 9.46 0.16
CA LYS A 91 4.05 9.62 -1.17
C LYS A 91 4.72 8.73 -2.21
N ILE A 92 6.05 8.72 -2.29
CA ILE A 92 6.79 7.88 -3.25
C ILE A 92 6.58 6.39 -2.92
N ALA A 93 6.60 6.01 -1.64
CA ALA A 93 6.33 4.63 -1.21
C ALA A 93 4.91 4.19 -1.63
N ALA A 94 3.90 5.03 -1.38
CA ALA A 94 2.53 4.80 -1.80
C ALA A 94 2.40 4.59 -3.31
N LEU A 95 3.08 5.44 -4.09
CA LEU A 95 3.08 5.35 -5.54
C LEU A 95 3.77 4.07 -6.02
N CYS A 96 4.86 3.66 -5.38
CA CYS A 96 5.75 2.63 -5.89
C CYS A 96 5.56 1.24 -5.27
N HIS A 97 4.65 1.07 -4.29
CA HIS A 97 4.49 -0.18 -3.53
C HIS A 97 4.24 -1.41 -4.43
N ASP A 98 3.60 -1.21 -5.57
CA ASP A 98 3.13 -2.24 -6.49
C ASP A 98 3.97 -2.42 -7.76
N LEU A 99 5.09 -1.71 -7.89
CA LEU A 99 5.99 -1.76 -9.06
C LEU A 99 6.42 -3.19 -9.44
N GLY A 100 6.59 -4.06 -8.43
CA GLY A 100 7.13 -5.41 -8.53
C GLY A 100 6.14 -6.50 -8.86
N HIS A 101 4.87 -6.18 -9.10
CA HIS A 101 3.93 -7.20 -9.55
C HIS A 101 4.32 -7.76 -10.92
N GLY A 102 4.22 -9.08 -11.06
CA GLY A 102 4.39 -9.77 -12.33
C GLY A 102 3.07 -9.92 -13.09
N PRO A 103 3.11 -10.56 -14.29
CA PRO A 103 1.92 -10.83 -15.08
C PRO A 103 0.84 -11.56 -14.30
N PHE A 104 -0.40 -11.08 -14.38
CA PHE A 104 -1.53 -11.65 -13.64
C PHE A 104 -1.39 -11.55 -12.10
N SER A 105 -0.62 -10.58 -11.60
CA SER A 105 -0.60 -10.18 -10.19
C SER A 105 -0.21 -11.34 -9.26
N HIS A 106 -1.00 -11.66 -8.23
CA HIS A 106 -0.68 -12.75 -7.31
C HIS A 106 -0.62 -14.15 -7.97
N CYS A 107 -1.20 -14.33 -9.17
CA CYS A 107 -1.01 -15.57 -9.92
C CYS A 107 0.46 -15.76 -10.35
N TRP A 108 1.21 -14.66 -10.55
CA TRP A 108 2.63 -14.71 -10.82
C TRP A 108 3.42 -15.25 -9.64
N GLU A 109 3.14 -14.77 -8.43
CA GLU A 109 3.84 -15.23 -7.23
C GLU A 109 3.65 -16.73 -7.02
N LEU A 110 2.41 -17.22 -7.15
CA LEU A 110 2.11 -18.65 -7.11
C LEU A 110 2.89 -19.44 -8.17
N PHE A 111 3.01 -18.87 -9.37
CA PHE A 111 3.79 -19.47 -10.45
C PHE A 111 5.29 -19.49 -10.18
N VAL A 112 5.87 -18.39 -9.66
CA VAL A 112 7.28 -18.30 -9.30
C VAL A 112 7.60 -19.29 -8.19
N HIS A 113 6.75 -19.37 -7.15
CA HIS A 113 6.91 -20.32 -6.05
C HIS A 113 6.83 -21.77 -6.51
N ALA A 114 6.00 -22.09 -7.51
CA ALA A 114 5.93 -23.42 -8.10
C ALA A 114 7.24 -23.87 -8.82
N GLY A 115 8.17 -22.94 -9.07
CA GLY A 115 9.49 -23.23 -9.64
C GLY A 115 10.49 -23.89 -8.67
N GLY A 116 10.13 -24.06 -7.39
CA GLY A 116 10.94 -24.73 -6.37
C GLY A 116 11.40 -23.81 -5.24
N GLU A 117 12.02 -24.40 -4.21
CA GLU A 117 12.32 -23.73 -2.93
C GLU A 117 13.15 -22.44 -3.06
N ARG A 118 14.05 -22.37 -4.04
CA ARG A 118 14.86 -21.18 -4.32
C ARG A 118 13.98 -19.94 -4.56
N TYR A 119 12.78 -20.12 -5.11
CA TYR A 119 11.91 -19.04 -5.53
C TYR A 119 10.84 -18.67 -4.48
N HIS A 120 10.69 -19.43 -3.39
CA HIS A 120 9.75 -19.12 -2.30
C HIS A 120 10.04 -17.77 -1.61
N GLN A 121 11.26 -17.26 -1.76
CA GLN A 121 11.68 -15.97 -1.20
C GLN A 121 11.12 -14.77 -1.99
N TYR A 122 10.59 -15.02 -3.19
CA TYR A 122 10.03 -13.99 -4.05
C TYR A 122 8.78 -13.39 -3.39
N LYS A 123 8.78 -12.06 -3.33
CA LYS A 123 7.70 -11.21 -2.87
C LYS A 123 7.64 -10.03 -3.84
N HIS A 124 6.44 -9.64 -4.27
CA HIS A 124 6.31 -8.53 -5.22
C HIS A 124 6.82 -7.23 -4.59
N GLU A 125 6.70 -7.06 -3.27
CA GLU A 125 7.18 -5.91 -2.50
C GLU A 125 8.71 -5.78 -2.58
N LYS A 126 9.44 -6.90 -2.47
CA LYS A 126 10.91 -6.90 -2.66
C LYS A 126 11.29 -6.54 -4.10
N MET A 127 10.51 -7.02 -5.06
CA MET A 127 10.70 -6.65 -6.46
C MET A 127 10.36 -5.17 -6.72
N SER A 128 9.37 -4.61 -6.02
CA SER A 128 9.03 -3.18 -6.08
C SER A 128 10.22 -2.33 -5.63
N CYS A 129 10.89 -2.71 -4.54
CA CYS A 129 12.11 -2.06 -4.09
C CYS A 129 13.25 -2.12 -5.13
N ALA A 130 13.46 -3.27 -5.77
CA ALA A 130 14.49 -3.42 -6.81
C ALA A 130 14.18 -2.59 -8.07
N ILE A 131 12.91 -2.54 -8.47
CA ILE A 131 12.47 -1.72 -9.61
C ILE A 131 12.56 -0.23 -9.27
N LEU A 132 12.24 0.16 -8.03
CA LEU A 132 12.43 1.52 -7.55
C LEU A 132 13.88 1.98 -7.71
N ASP A 133 14.85 1.16 -7.23
CA ASP A 133 16.27 1.46 -7.39
C ASP A 133 16.65 1.62 -8.87
N ARG A 134 16.11 0.76 -9.74
CA ARG A 134 16.32 0.84 -11.20
C ARG A 134 15.75 2.13 -11.82
N VAL A 135 14.54 2.54 -11.44
CA VAL A 135 13.90 3.78 -11.93
C VAL A 135 14.77 4.98 -11.57
N VAL A 136 15.25 5.06 -10.33
CA VAL A 136 16.11 6.16 -9.87
C VAL A 136 17.48 6.11 -10.55
N TYR A 137 18.05 4.93 -10.75
CA TYR A 137 19.33 4.77 -11.45
C TYR A 137 19.25 5.27 -12.90
N ASN A 138 18.21 4.88 -13.63
CA ASN A 138 18.00 5.18 -15.05
C ASN A 138 17.60 6.63 -15.34
N ASN A 139 17.19 7.40 -14.32
CA ASN A 139 16.70 8.77 -14.49
C ASN A 139 17.58 9.77 -13.70
N PRO A 140 18.64 10.34 -14.31
CA PRO A 140 19.54 11.29 -13.63
C PRO A 140 18.82 12.52 -13.06
N LYS A 141 17.80 13.04 -13.77
CA LYS A 141 17.02 14.19 -13.33
C LYS A 141 16.19 13.88 -12.08
N LEU A 142 15.62 12.67 -12.01
CA LEU A 142 14.92 12.20 -10.81
C LEU A 142 15.91 12.09 -9.64
N ARG A 143 17.07 11.45 -9.87
CA ARG A 143 18.11 11.31 -8.84
C ARG A 143 18.57 12.66 -8.28
N GLU A 144 18.82 13.64 -9.14
CA GLU A 144 19.15 15.02 -8.73
C GLU A 144 18.06 15.60 -7.82
N LYS A 145 16.79 15.54 -8.24
CA LYS A 145 15.67 16.07 -7.44
C LYS A 145 15.46 15.36 -6.10
N LEU A 146 15.68 14.05 -6.05
CA LEU A 146 15.61 13.29 -4.80
C LEU A 146 16.74 13.71 -3.85
N ASN A 147 17.95 13.91 -4.37
CA ASN A 147 19.09 14.40 -3.59
C ASN A 147 18.84 15.82 -3.05
N ASP A 148 18.33 16.73 -3.89
CA ASP A 148 17.99 18.10 -3.49
C ASP A 148 16.91 18.13 -2.39
N ALA A 149 15.95 17.22 -2.47
CA ALA A 149 14.90 17.05 -1.45
C ALA A 149 15.37 16.27 -0.21
N GLY A 150 16.60 15.76 -0.21
CA GLY A 150 17.17 14.98 0.89
C GLY A 150 16.51 13.61 1.11
N VAL A 151 15.82 13.07 0.10
CA VAL A 151 15.06 11.82 0.18
C VAL A 151 15.99 10.63 0.46
N ASN A 152 15.56 9.77 1.39
CA ASN A 152 16.20 8.51 1.74
C ASN A 152 15.45 7.34 1.08
N LEU A 153 16.06 6.73 0.05
CA LEU A 153 15.50 5.57 -0.64
C LEU A 153 15.33 4.35 0.27
N GLU A 154 16.20 4.17 1.27
CA GLU A 154 16.07 3.04 2.20
C GLU A 154 14.83 3.19 3.09
N PHE A 155 14.47 4.43 3.44
CA PHE A 155 13.22 4.68 4.15
C PHE A 155 12.01 4.41 3.27
N ILE A 156 12.01 4.84 2.00
CA ILE A 156 10.92 4.52 1.06
C ILE A 156 10.75 2.99 0.94
N LYS A 157 11.86 2.25 0.82
CA LYS A 157 11.82 0.77 0.73
C LYS A 157 11.29 0.13 2.01
N SER A 158 11.64 0.64 3.19
CA SER A 158 11.11 0.10 4.46
C SER A 158 9.61 0.36 4.63
N LEU A 159 9.09 1.49 4.12
CA LEU A 159 7.66 1.76 4.05
C LEU A 159 6.91 0.79 3.11
N ILE A 160 7.48 0.47 1.94
CA ILE A 160 6.90 -0.50 1.00
C ILE A 160 6.87 -1.91 1.61
N LEU A 161 7.91 -2.29 2.35
CA LEU A 161 7.99 -3.59 3.01
C LEU A 161 7.12 -3.67 4.29
N GLY A 162 6.73 -2.52 4.86
CA GLY A 162 6.00 -2.45 6.12
C GLY A 162 6.82 -2.91 7.32
N GLU A 163 8.14 -2.88 7.22
CA GLU A 163 9.07 -3.33 8.26
C GLU A 163 10.15 -2.27 8.47
N PRO A 164 10.43 -1.86 9.72
CA PRO A 164 11.53 -0.97 10.01
C PRO A 164 12.85 -1.57 9.49
N ALA A 165 13.44 -0.92 8.50
CA ALA A 165 14.70 -1.32 7.92
C ALA A 165 15.56 -0.09 7.64
N GLY A 166 16.87 -0.22 7.88
CA GLY A 166 17.84 0.86 7.73
C GLY A 166 17.84 1.86 8.90
N PHE A 167 18.63 2.93 8.75
CA PHE A 167 18.73 4.02 9.72
C PHE A 167 18.43 5.37 9.03
N PRO A 168 17.74 6.32 9.70
CA PRO A 168 17.14 6.20 11.03
C PRO A 168 15.80 5.45 11.00
N VAL A 169 15.56 4.62 12.01
CA VAL A 169 14.23 4.02 12.24
C VAL A 169 13.30 5.12 12.75
N ARG A 170 12.16 5.30 12.07
CA ARG A 170 11.09 6.23 12.48
C ARG A 170 10.03 5.54 13.34
N GLU A 171 9.09 6.34 13.83
CA GLU A 171 7.93 5.90 14.61
C GLU A 171 7.05 4.89 13.83
N PRO A 172 6.40 3.94 14.53
CA PRO A 172 5.60 2.87 13.90
C PRO A 172 4.54 3.36 12.91
N PHE A 173 3.87 4.47 13.21
CA PHE A 173 2.77 4.99 12.38
C PHE A 173 3.17 5.19 10.91
N PHE A 174 4.44 5.47 10.60
CA PHE A 174 4.89 5.63 9.22
C PHE A 174 4.71 4.33 8.41
N TYR A 175 5.11 3.20 8.98
CA TYR A 175 5.01 1.88 8.32
C TYR A 175 3.56 1.39 8.24
N GLU A 176 2.68 1.93 9.08
CA GLU A 176 1.26 1.60 9.13
C GLU A 176 0.42 2.33 8.06
N ILE A 177 0.95 3.37 7.41
CA ILE A 177 0.21 4.14 6.41
C ILE A 177 0.05 3.36 5.09
N ILE A 178 1.10 2.67 4.64
CA ILE A 178 1.15 2.03 3.31
C ILE A 178 1.05 0.51 3.40
N SER A 179 1.83 -0.13 4.26
CA SER A 179 1.86 -1.59 4.41
C SER A 179 1.80 -1.97 5.89
N ASN A 180 0.59 -2.00 6.44
CA ASN A 180 0.38 -2.27 7.85
C ASN A 180 0.38 -3.77 8.14
N ASN A 181 1.55 -4.29 8.52
CA ASN A 181 1.73 -5.69 8.88
C ASN A 181 1.13 -6.08 10.25
N VAL A 182 0.69 -5.10 11.06
CA VAL A 182 0.14 -5.34 12.41
C VAL A 182 -1.32 -5.78 12.34
N ASN A 183 -2.17 -5.00 11.65
CA ASN A 183 -3.62 -5.23 11.61
C ASN A 183 -4.18 -5.31 10.17
N GLY A 184 -3.36 -5.06 9.15
CA GLY A 184 -3.79 -5.06 7.76
C GLY A 184 -4.78 -3.94 7.45
N PHE A 185 -4.64 -2.78 8.08
CA PHE A 185 -5.38 -1.56 7.78
C PHE A 185 -4.41 -0.45 7.36
N ASP A 186 -4.42 -0.14 6.07
CA ASP A 186 -3.54 0.84 5.41
C ASP A 186 -4.24 1.48 4.20
N MET A 187 -3.60 2.49 3.61
CA MET A 187 -4.14 3.23 2.46
C MET A 187 -4.14 2.42 1.17
N ASP A 188 -3.24 1.44 1.01
CA ASP A 188 -3.30 0.46 -0.09
C ASP A 188 -4.63 -0.30 -0.04
N LYS A 189 -5.00 -0.83 1.13
CA LYS A 189 -6.26 -1.56 1.31
C LYS A 189 -7.48 -0.67 1.15
N CYS A 190 -7.45 0.54 1.66
CA CYS A 190 -8.55 1.49 1.48
C CYS A 190 -8.77 1.78 -0.01
N GLU A 191 -7.70 1.94 -0.79
CA GLU A 191 -7.74 2.17 -2.23
C GLU A 191 -8.41 0.99 -2.95
N TYR A 192 -7.80 -0.20 -2.86
CA TYR A 192 -8.24 -1.30 -3.71
C TYR A 192 -9.64 -1.77 -3.31
N LEU A 193 -10.03 -1.65 -2.03
CA LEU A 193 -11.39 -2.02 -1.61
C LEU A 193 -12.43 -1.13 -2.29
N LEU A 194 -12.19 0.18 -2.36
CA LEU A 194 -13.07 1.10 -3.06
C LEU A 194 -13.06 0.83 -4.56
N ARG A 195 -11.87 0.74 -5.17
CA ARG A 195 -11.71 0.52 -6.61
C ARG A 195 -12.31 -0.81 -7.05
N ASP A 196 -11.94 -1.91 -6.41
CA ASP A 196 -12.46 -3.24 -6.75
C ASP A 196 -13.98 -3.30 -6.58
N SER A 197 -14.54 -2.66 -5.55
CA SER A 197 -15.98 -2.62 -5.37
C SER A 197 -16.70 -1.88 -6.49
N LEU A 198 -16.12 -0.78 -6.98
CA LEU A 198 -16.65 0.00 -8.10
C LEU A 198 -16.66 -0.86 -9.37
N TYR A 199 -15.50 -1.42 -9.75
CA TYR A 199 -15.35 -2.18 -10.99
C TYR A 199 -16.05 -3.55 -10.98
N ALA A 200 -16.23 -4.15 -9.80
CA ALA A 200 -17.01 -5.38 -9.65
C ALA A 200 -18.54 -5.12 -9.62
N GLY A 201 -18.99 -3.86 -9.62
CA GLY A 201 -20.40 -3.50 -9.47
C GLY A 201 -20.97 -3.80 -8.09
N MET A 202 -20.11 -3.97 -7.08
CA MET A 202 -20.47 -4.26 -5.69
C MET A 202 -20.50 -2.99 -4.82
N GLY A 203 -20.17 -1.84 -5.40
CA GLY A 203 -20.07 -0.55 -4.72
C GLY A 203 -21.32 0.34 -4.76
N ARG A 204 -22.53 -0.17 -5.04
CA ARG A 204 -23.75 0.66 -5.07
C ARG A 204 -24.63 0.41 -3.83
N GLY A 205 -24.70 1.35 -2.89
CA GLY A 205 -25.66 1.34 -1.77
C GLY A 205 -25.30 2.24 -0.57
N ALA A 206 -26.25 2.50 0.33
CA ALA A 206 -26.09 3.31 1.55
C ALA A 206 -25.14 2.72 2.62
N ALA A 207 -24.56 1.54 2.36
CA ALA A 207 -23.62 0.83 3.23
C ALA A 207 -22.15 1.01 2.79
N MET A 208 -21.83 2.12 2.11
CA MET A 208 -20.48 2.44 1.67
C MET A 208 -19.59 2.86 2.86
N VAL A 209 -18.29 2.62 2.68
CA VAL A 209 -17.22 3.16 3.52
C VAL A 209 -17.15 4.67 3.28
N ASP A 210 -17.27 5.48 4.32
CA ASP A 210 -17.06 6.92 4.24
C ASP A 210 -15.59 7.22 4.51
N LEU A 211 -14.75 7.01 3.50
CA LEU A 211 -13.30 7.10 3.67
C LEU A 211 -12.84 8.54 3.98
N GLU A 212 -13.50 9.54 3.40
CA GLU A 212 -13.15 10.95 3.65
C GLU A 212 -13.40 11.33 5.11
N ARG A 213 -14.56 10.93 5.68
CA ARG A 213 -14.83 11.11 7.10
C ARG A 213 -13.84 10.34 7.97
N PHE A 214 -13.55 9.08 7.62
CA PHE A 214 -12.59 8.26 8.36
C PHE A 214 -11.21 8.93 8.45
N MET A 215 -10.65 9.34 7.30
CA MET A 215 -9.32 9.94 7.24
C MET A 215 -9.22 11.23 8.07
N ARG A 216 -10.31 11.99 8.22
CA ARG A 216 -10.34 13.19 9.07
C ARG A 216 -10.06 12.88 10.54
N PHE A 217 -10.36 11.67 10.99
CA PHE A 217 -10.16 11.22 12.38
C PHE A 217 -9.09 10.12 12.49
N PHE A 218 -8.32 9.86 11.44
CA PHE A 218 -7.27 8.85 11.41
C PHE A 218 -5.90 9.53 11.52
N ARG A 219 -5.29 9.49 12.71
CA ARG A 219 -4.05 10.22 13.02
C ARG A 219 -3.15 9.45 13.99
N PRO A 220 -1.83 9.71 14.02
CA PRO A 220 -0.95 9.12 15.01
C PRO A 220 -1.37 9.50 16.43
N ALA A 221 -1.42 8.52 17.33
CA ALA A 221 -1.63 8.74 18.76
C ALA A 221 -0.61 7.93 19.57
N ALA A 222 -0.21 8.47 20.73
CA ALA A 222 0.73 7.80 21.61
C ALA A 222 0.08 6.56 22.25
N TYR A 223 0.66 5.40 21.97
CA TYR A 223 0.30 4.14 22.63
C TYR A 223 1.25 3.89 23.79
N LYS A 224 0.70 3.70 24.99
CA LYS A 224 1.45 3.24 26.16
C LYS A 224 1.08 1.79 26.40
N ALA A 225 2.00 0.88 26.11
CA ALA A 225 1.82 -0.52 26.48
C ALA A 225 1.74 -0.61 28.02
N GLU A 226 0.68 -1.23 28.55
CA GLU A 226 0.66 -1.62 29.95
C GLU A 226 1.66 -2.77 30.13
N GLU A 227 2.81 -2.52 30.76
CA GLU A 227 3.68 -3.59 31.26
C GLU A 227 2.96 -4.33 32.39
N LYS A 228 2.28 -5.44 32.08
CA LYS A 228 1.93 -6.44 33.09
C LYS A 228 3.19 -7.20 33.48
N ILE A 229 3.94 -6.68 34.45
CA ILE A 229 4.98 -7.45 35.13
C ILE A 229 4.27 -8.48 36.02
N MET A 230 4.22 -9.74 35.60
CA MET A 230 3.90 -10.85 36.48
C MET A 230 5.08 -11.08 37.44
N THR A 231 5.09 -10.40 38.58
CA THR A 231 5.88 -10.85 39.72
C THR A 231 5.08 -11.90 40.48
N THR A 232 5.59 -13.14 40.47
CA THR A 232 5.14 -14.14 41.44
C THR A 232 5.47 -13.63 42.84
N ASN A 233 4.42 -13.36 43.61
CA ASN A 233 4.37 -13.00 45.03
C ASN A 233 4.60 -11.51 45.36
N SER A 234 3.55 -10.95 45.99
CA SER A 234 3.36 -9.58 46.49
C SER A 234 2.99 -8.51 45.44
N THR A 235 1.70 -8.17 45.47
CA THR A 235 1.06 -7.05 44.77
C THR A 235 1.63 -5.72 45.22
N GLN A 236 2.55 -5.17 44.42
CA GLN A 236 2.74 -3.73 44.29
C GLN A 236 2.87 -3.40 42.80
N SER A 237 1.82 -2.80 42.24
CA SER A 237 1.86 -2.18 40.93
C SER A 237 2.71 -0.91 41.02
N VAL A 238 4.02 -1.04 40.83
CA VAL A 238 4.89 0.12 40.64
C VAL A 238 4.79 0.53 39.18
N THR A 239 3.98 1.55 38.91
CA THR A 239 3.97 2.23 37.61
C THR A 239 5.31 2.95 37.44
N LYS A 240 6.26 2.35 36.72
CA LYS A 240 7.41 3.10 36.24
C LYS A 240 6.93 4.07 35.17
N GLN A 241 6.75 5.33 35.55
CA GLN A 241 6.67 6.46 34.62
C GLN A 241 8.02 6.61 33.94
N GLY A 242 8.22 5.93 32.81
CA GLY A 242 9.51 5.98 32.11
C GLY A 242 9.58 5.11 30.87
N ALA A 243 8.84 5.47 29.83
CA ALA A 243 9.20 5.24 28.43
C ALA A 243 8.29 6.12 27.56
N SER A 244 8.87 6.89 26.63
CA SER A 244 8.12 7.57 25.59
C SER A 244 7.22 6.54 24.89
N GLY A 245 5.90 6.77 24.86
CA GLY A 245 4.98 5.88 24.15
C GLY A 245 5.34 5.86 22.66
N SER A 246 5.18 4.72 22.00
CA SER A 246 5.32 4.63 20.53
C SER A 246 4.10 5.26 19.86
N TRP A 247 4.30 5.91 18.72
CA TRP A 247 3.19 6.51 17.99
C TRP A 247 2.66 5.56 16.92
N HIS A 248 1.35 5.29 16.98
CA HIS A 248 0.65 4.39 16.06
C HIS A 248 -0.52 5.13 15.40
N MET A 249 -0.86 4.74 14.17
CA MET A 249 -2.06 5.22 13.51
C MET A 249 -3.31 4.76 14.27
N CYS A 250 -4.12 5.73 14.69
CA CYS A 250 -5.32 5.50 15.49
C CYS A 250 -6.51 6.25 14.91
N PHE A 251 -7.72 5.80 15.23
CA PHE A 251 -8.96 6.47 14.85
C PHE A 251 -9.82 6.75 16.09
N CYS A 252 -10.66 7.79 16.02
CA CYS A 252 -11.62 8.08 17.09
C CYS A 252 -12.64 6.94 17.23
N GLU A 253 -13.10 6.65 18.45
CA GLU A 253 -14.10 5.61 18.72
C GLU A 253 -15.40 5.79 17.90
N SER A 254 -15.77 7.04 17.59
CA SER A 254 -16.90 7.38 16.72
C SER A 254 -16.78 6.86 15.29
N GLU A 255 -15.59 6.43 14.85
CA GLU A 255 -15.35 5.84 13.53
C GLU A 255 -15.41 4.30 13.54
N MET A 256 -15.71 3.66 14.67
CA MET A 256 -15.78 2.20 14.79
C MET A 256 -16.74 1.58 13.74
N ASP A 257 -17.91 2.16 13.54
CA ASP A 257 -18.87 1.70 12.53
C ASP A 257 -18.28 1.73 11.11
N ASN A 258 -17.45 2.72 10.81
CA ASN A 258 -16.83 2.88 9.51
C ASN A 258 -15.75 1.81 9.29
N VAL A 259 -14.96 1.52 10.33
CA VAL A 259 -13.99 0.42 10.34
C VAL A 259 -14.70 -0.92 10.14
N ILE A 260 -15.82 -1.16 10.81
CA ILE A 260 -16.65 -2.36 10.63
C ILE A 260 -17.14 -2.46 9.18
N ARG A 261 -17.56 -1.35 8.55
CA ARG A 261 -17.94 -1.32 7.12
C ARG A 261 -16.78 -1.68 6.20
N ILE A 262 -15.56 -1.19 6.47
CA ILE A 262 -14.36 -1.55 5.71
C ILE A 262 -14.09 -3.06 5.77
N PHE A 263 -14.13 -3.64 6.97
CA PHE A 263 -13.94 -5.09 7.14
C PHE A 263 -15.05 -5.92 6.50
N ASN A 264 -16.30 -5.46 6.58
CA ASN A 264 -17.42 -6.09 5.91
C ASN A 264 -17.28 -6.06 4.39
N LEU A 265 -16.84 -4.93 3.82
CA LEU A 265 -16.54 -4.80 2.39
C LEU A 265 -15.41 -5.75 1.98
N ARG A 266 -14.31 -5.78 2.74
CA ARG A 266 -13.19 -6.71 2.53
C ARG A 266 -13.66 -8.17 2.53
N ASN A 267 -14.46 -8.56 3.51
CA ASN A 267 -15.02 -9.92 3.60
C ASN A 267 -15.95 -10.24 2.42
N HIS A 268 -16.77 -9.26 2.01
CA HIS A 268 -17.68 -9.39 0.88
C HIS A 268 -16.91 -9.62 -0.43
N LEU A 269 -15.95 -8.74 -0.75
CA LEU A 269 -15.10 -8.86 -1.94
C LEU A 269 -14.31 -10.16 -1.92
N HIS A 270 -13.76 -10.55 -0.76
CA HIS A 270 -13.02 -11.79 -0.66
C HIS A 270 -13.88 -13.04 -0.93
N LYS A 271 -15.12 -13.08 -0.44
CA LYS A 271 -16.06 -14.20 -0.67
C LYS A 271 -16.61 -14.23 -2.10
N LYS A 272 -16.89 -13.07 -2.68
CA LYS A 272 -17.61 -12.96 -3.97
C LYS A 272 -16.67 -12.80 -5.16
N LEU A 273 -15.58 -12.05 -5.01
CA LEU A 273 -14.68 -11.66 -6.08
C LEU A 273 -13.36 -12.46 -6.02
N TYR A 274 -12.55 -12.26 -4.98
CA TYR A 274 -11.18 -12.80 -4.94
C TYR A 274 -11.12 -14.33 -4.86
N LYS A 275 -12.04 -14.97 -4.11
CA LYS A 275 -12.18 -16.43 -4.02
C LYS A 275 -13.32 -16.99 -4.87
N HIS A 276 -13.73 -16.28 -5.92
CA HIS A 276 -14.75 -16.79 -6.83
C HIS A 276 -14.29 -18.12 -7.46
N ARG A 277 -15.08 -19.19 -7.31
CA ARG A 277 -14.69 -20.56 -7.69
C ARG A 277 -14.15 -20.68 -9.12
N LYS A 278 -14.79 -20.01 -10.08
CA LYS A 278 -14.34 -20.00 -11.50
C LYS A 278 -13.00 -19.28 -11.67
N VAL A 279 -12.77 -18.17 -10.95
CA VAL A 279 -11.51 -17.41 -11.02
C VAL A 279 -10.37 -18.25 -10.43
N THR A 280 -10.60 -18.87 -9.28
CA THR A 280 -9.62 -19.78 -8.66
C THR A 280 -9.28 -20.96 -9.57
N ALA A 281 -10.26 -21.55 -10.24
CA ALA A 281 -10.02 -22.63 -11.21
C ALA A 281 -9.18 -22.15 -12.40
N ILE A 282 -9.46 -20.97 -12.96
CA ILE A 282 -8.69 -20.38 -14.06
C ILE A 282 -7.25 -20.08 -13.63
N ASN A 283 -7.05 -19.51 -12.44
CA ASN A 283 -5.72 -19.26 -11.89
C ASN A 283 -4.92 -20.57 -11.79
N ALA A 284 -5.52 -21.62 -11.22
CA ALA A 284 -4.87 -22.92 -11.08
C ALA A 284 -4.51 -23.56 -12.43
N LEU A 285 -5.37 -23.46 -13.44
CA LEU A 285 -5.09 -23.93 -14.79
C LEU A 285 -3.93 -23.15 -15.44
N SER A 286 -3.94 -21.82 -15.28
CA SER A 286 -2.91 -20.94 -15.83
C SER A 286 -1.54 -21.20 -15.18
N SER A 287 -1.48 -21.33 -13.85
CA SER A 287 -0.24 -21.69 -13.15
C SER A 287 0.31 -23.05 -13.59
N LYS A 288 -0.55 -24.06 -13.81
CA LYS A 288 -0.14 -25.37 -14.33
C LYS A 288 0.39 -25.29 -15.77
N ALA A 289 -0.29 -24.55 -16.65
CA ALA A 289 0.13 -24.37 -18.04
C ALA A 289 1.50 -23.68 -18.11
N SER A 290 1.68 -22.61 -17.33
CA SER A 290 2.96 -21.89 -17.26
C SER A 290 4.07 -22.78 -16.67
N GLY A 291 3.76 -23.64 -15.69
CA GLY A 291 4.74 -24.57 -15.11
C GLY A 291 5.27 -25.60 -16.11
N HIS A 292 4.46 -26.02 -17.09
CA HIS A 292 4.92 -26.86 -18.21
C HIS A 292 5.78 -26.07 -19.21
N SER A 293 5.50 -24.77 -19.39
CA SER A 293 6.24 -23.87 -20.28
C SER A 293 7.62 -23.45 -19.74
N GLN A 294 7.84 -23.43 -18.41
CA GLN A 294 9.16 -23.14 -17.81
C GLN A 294 10.29 -24.05 -18.33
N LYS A 295 9.98 -25.26 -18.80
CA LYS A 295 10.97 -26.17 -19.39
C LYS A 295 11.53 -25.67 -20.74
N GLY A 296 10.92 -24.67 -21.37
CA GLY A 296 11.30 -24.14 -22.69
C GLY A 296 11.60 -22.64 -22.76
N HIS A 297 11.37 -21.88 -21.69
CA HIS A 297 11.61 -20.43 -21.68
C HIS A 297 12.60 -20.02 -20.58
N SER A 298 13.77 -19.54 -21.01
CA SER A 298 14.74 -18.89 -20.12
C SER A 298 14.25 -17.46 -19.85
N PHE A 299 13.66 -17.25 -18.68
CA PHE A 299 13.52 -15.91 -18.13
C PHE A 299 14.80 -15.62 -17.34
N ARG A 300 15.64 -14.71 -17.85
CA ARG A 300 16.65 -14.05 -17.01
C ARG A 300 15.90 -13.05 -16.13
N LEU A 301 15.61 -13.45 -14.90
CA LEU A 301 15.20 -12.55 -13.82
C LEU A 301 16.38 -11.64 -13.44
#